data_AF-A1B6I3-F1
#
_entry.id   AF-A1B6I3-F1
#
_cell.length_a   1.000
_cell.length_b   1.000
_cell.length_c   1.000
_cell.angle_alpha   90.00
_cell.angle_beta   90.00
_cell.angle_gamma   90.00
#
_symmetry.space_group_name_H-M   'P 1'
#
loop_
_entity.id
_entity.type
_entity.pdbx_description
1 polymer ?
#
loop_
_entity_poly.entity_id
_entity_poly.type
_entity_poly.pdbx_seq_one_letter_code
_entity_poly.pdbx_strand_id
1 'polypeptide(L)'
;MSQVVKGRAAGSHYSASGGLPFVAGIDGVGRLDDGRRVWFVLPRDPFGSMAEQTVVPVAQCLVLPDDLDDLTAAAIANPGMSSWVTYTERARLQPGETVLVNGATGTSGRLAVQIARHLGAGKIIATGRDAEALREVAALGADVTIPLTEDAAALEERFKEQFAQGVDVVVDYLWGMSAECLLIAGAKTGRPGTPIRVIQIGSVSGATITLPSAVLRASAIELMGAGHGAVPLDRHLAAVEALLKAVAPANLKIAFHAVPLSDGTRAWDRDDSRNRTVFVV
;
A
#
# COMPACT_ATOMS: atom_id res chain seq x y z
N MET A 1 -9.56 -7.42 -5.40
CA MET A 1 -9.24 -6.55 -6.56
C MET A 1 -8.50 -5.32 -6.06
N SER A 2 -7.64 -4.66 -6.85
CA SER A 2 -6.95 -3.45 -6.36
C SER A 2 -7.82 -2.20 -6.49
N GLN A 3 -7.65 -1.22 -5.59
CA GLN A 3 -8.37 0.06 -5.65
C GLN A 3 -8.07 0.85 -6.94
N VAL A 4 -6.87 0.67 -7.50
CA VAL A 4 -6.49 1.28 -8.78
C VAL A 4 -7.34 0.74 -9.93
N VAL A 5 -7.61 -0.57 -9.98
CA VAL A 5 -8.49 -1.18 -11.01
C VAL A 5 -9.90 -0.60 -10.90
N LYS A 6 -10.46 -0.55 -9.68
CA LYS A 6 -11.79 0.03 -9.43
C LYS A 6 -11.86 1.49 -9.85
N GLY A 7 -10.88 2.29 -9.42
CA GLY A 7 -10.84 3.72 -9.73
C GLY A 7 -10.63 4.01 -11.21
N ARG A 8 -9.83 3.21 -11.93
CA ARG A 8 -9.69 3.32 -13.39
C ARG A 8 -10.99 2.96 -14.10
N ALA A 9 -11.68 1.90 -13.66
CA ALA A 9 -12.95 1.47 -14.26
C ALA A 9 -14.10 2.45 -14.01
N ALA A 10 -14.11 3.13 -12.86
CA ALA A 10 -15.06 4.19 -12.55
C ALA A 10 -14.69 5.56 -13.14
N GLY A 11 -13.52 5.70 -13.77
CA GLY A 11 -13.00 6.98 -14.26
C GLY A 11 -12.58 7.97 -13.16
N SER A 12 -12.53 7.56 -11.89
CA SER A 12 -12.22 8.41 -10.74
C SER A 12 -10.73 8.43 -10.37
N HIS A 13 -9.93 7.52 -10.91
CA HIS A 13 -8.48 7.51 -10.72
C HIS A 13 -7.78 8.38 -11.77
N TYR A 14 -6.76 9.14 -11.37
CA TYR A 14 -6.01 10.06 -12.25
C TYR A 14 -5.34 9.37 -13.45
N SER A 15 -5.21 8.05 -13.43
CA SER A 15 -4.62 7.23 -14.50
C SER A 15 -5.66 6.55 -15.41
N ALA A 16 -6.93 6.95 -15.36
CA ALA A 16 -7.97 6.45 -16.26
C ALA A 16 -7.81 7.09 -17.67
N SER A 17 -7.94 6.30 -18.73
CA SER A 17 -7.84 6.78 -20.13
C SER A 17 -9.15 7.39 -20.65
N GLY A 18 -10.30 7.02 -20.07
CA GLY A 18 -11.62 7.54 -20.43
C GLY A 18 -12.24 6.98 -21.72
N GLY A 19 -11.51 6.14 -22.47
CA GLY A 19 -12.01 5.48 -23.69
C GLY A 19 -12.74 4.17 -23.41
N LEU A 20 -13.86 3.94 -24.12
CA LEU A 20 -14.64 2.69 -24.09
C LEU A 20 -14.79 2.14 -25.52
N PRO A 21 -14.85 0.80 -25.71
CA PRO A 21 -14.72 -0.26 -24.69
C PRO A 21 -13.26 -0.51 -24.28
N PHE A 22 -13.04 -1.02 -23.07
CA PHE A 22 -11.74 -1.54 -22.62
C PHE A 22 -11.94 -2.73 -21.66
N VAL A 23 -10.91 -3.57 -21.52
CA VAL A 23 -10.88 -4.68 -20.57
C VAL A 23 -10.24 -4.21 -19.25
N ALA A 24 -10.90 -4.48 -18.13
CA ALA A 24 -10.40 -4.07 -16.81
C ALA A 24 -9.18 -4.91 -16.35
N GLY A 25 -8.52 -4.42 -15.29
CA GLY A 25 -7.35 -5.09 -14.71
C GLY A 25 -6.03 -4.48 -15.18
N ILE A 26 -5.11 -4.28 -14.24
CA ILE A 26 -3.80 -3.63 -14.49
C ILE A 26 -2.63 -4.57 -14.23
N ASP A 27 -2.85 -5.68 -13.57
CA ASP A 27 -1.83 -6.64 -13.13
C ASP A 27 -2.42 -8.05 -13.07
N GLY A 28 -1.55 -9.05 -13.17
CA GLY A 28 -1.95 -10.45 -13.09
C GLY A 28 -0.75 -11.39 -13.09
N VAL A 29 -1.05 -12.69 -12.97
CA VAL A 29 -0.09 -13.76 -13.20
C VAL A 29 -0.50 -14.50 -14.46
N GLY A 30 0.47 -14.84 -15.30
CA GLY A 30 0.25 -15.56 -16.54
C GLY A 30 1.43 -16.44 -16.90
N ARG A 31 1.30 -17.15 -18.03
CA ARG A 31 2.38 -17.95 -18.61
C ARG A 31 2.74 -17.38 -19.98
N LEU A 32 4.03 -17.28 -20.25
CA LEU A 32 4.54 -16.99 -21.59
C LEU A 32 4.42 -18.25 -22.48
N ASP A 33 4.59 -18.09 -23.79
CA ASP A 33 4.53 -19.20 -24.76
C ASP A 33 5.57 -20.31 -24.47
N ASP A 34 6.67 -19.96 -23.79
CA ASP A 34 7.71 -20.89 -23.36
C ASP A 34 7.40 -21.58 -22.00
N GLY A 35 6.21 -21.36 -21.44
CA GLY A 35 5.72 -21.96 -20.21
C GLY A 35 6.16 -21.26 -18.92
N ARG A 36 7.06 -20.26 -18.98
CA ARG A 36 7.50 -19.52 -17.80
C ARG A 36 6.35 -18.77 -17.14
N ARG A 37 6.27 -18.86 -15.81
CA ARG A 37 5.33 -18.10 -14.99
C ARG A 37 5.85 -16.69 -14.78
N VAL A 38 4.99 -15.70 -15.03
CA VAL A 38 5.32 -14.29 -14.86
C VAL A 38 4.20 -13.57 -14.12
N TRP A 39 4.57 -12.64 -13.23
CA TRP A 39 3.69 -11.54 -12.88
C TRP A 39 3.86 -10.44 -13.93
N PHE A 40 2.78 -9.80 -14.33
CA PHE A 40 2.79 -8.74 -15.32
C PHE A 40 1.96 -7.55 -14.85
N VAL A 41 2.25 -6.37 -15.43
CA VAL A 41 1.53 -5.13 -15.12
C VAL A 41 1.40 -4.25 -16.36
N LEU A 42 0.45 -3.31 -16.32
CA LEU A 42 0.15 -2.36 -17.39
C LEU A 42 -0.05 -3.02 -18.78
N PRO A 43 -1.01 -3.94 -18.93
CA PRO A 43 -1.41 -4.40 -20.26
C PRO A 43 -1.68 -3.24 -21.22
N ARG A 44 -1.39 -3.47 -22.50
CA ARG A 44 -1.53 -2.47 -23.55
C ARG A 44 -3.00 -2.11 -23.73
N ASP A 45 -3.33 -0.83 -23.65
CA ASP A 45 -4.67 -0.31 -23.95
C ASP A 45 -5.14 -0.74 -25.36
N PRO A 46 -6.42 -1.16 -25.55
CA PRO A 46 -7.51 -1.21 -24.57
C PRO A 46 -7.63 -2.55 -23.81
N PHE A 47 -6.61 -3.42 -23.87
CA PHE A 47 -6.59 -4.70 -23.18
C PHE A 47 -6.27 -4.53 -21.69
N GLY A 48 -6.68 -5.51 -20.89
CA GLY A 48 -6.51 -5.56 -19.43
C GLY A 48 -6.23 -6.98 -18.97
N SER A 49 -6.05 -7.16 -17.67
CA SER A 49 -5.72 -8.47 -17.09
C SER A 49 -6.93 -9.34 -16.75
N MET A 50 -8.15 -8.80 -16.81
CA MET A 50 -9.40 -9.55 -16.61
C MET A 50 -9.84 -10.22 -17.91
N ALA A 51 -8.98 -11.10 -18.45
CA ALA A 51 -9.19 -11.88 -19.67
C ALA A 51 -8.33 -13.15 -19.63
N GLU A 52 -8.68 -14.17 -20.42
CA GLU A 52 -7.89 -15.41 -20.56
C GLU A 52 -6.49 -15.14 -21.18
N GLN A 53 -6.39 -14.11 -22.02
CA GLN A 53 -5.15 -13.68 -22.66
C GLN A 53 -5.08 -12.14 -22.68
N THR A 54 -3.87 -11.61 -22.58
CA THR A 54 -3.63 -10.16 -22.66
C THR A 54 -2.27 -9.85 -23.27
N VAL A 55 -2.08 -8.61 -23.70
CA VAL A 55 -0.84 -8.17 -24.38
C VAL A 55 -0.08 -7.21 -23.48
N VAL A 56 1.14 -7.59 -23.09
CA VAL A 56 1.99 -6.81 -22.18
C VAL A 56 3.40 -6.67 -22.77
N PRO A 57 4.04 -5.50 -22.69
CA PRO A 57 5.46 -5.36 -23.00
C PRO A 57 6.32 -6.30 -22.15
N VAL A 58 7.26 -7.00 -22.77
CA VAL A 58 8.15 -7.96 -22.07
C VAL A 58 8.87 -7.32 -20.87
N ALA A 59 9.24 -6.04 -20.97
CA ALA A 59 9.88 -5.30 -19.88
C ALA A 59 8.99 -5.11 -18.63
N GLN A 60 7.69 -5.39 -18.72
CA GLN A 60 6.73 -5.29 -17.63
C GLN A 60 6.30 -6.68 -17.11
N CYS A 61 7.01 -7.74 -17.53
CA CYS A 61 6.85 -9.09 -17.06
C CYS A 61 8.01 -9.47 -16.14
N LEU A 62 7.69 -9.95 -14.94
CA LEU A 62 8.65 -10.40 -13.93
C LEU A 62 8.47 -11.91 -13.71
N VAL A 63 9.54 -12.67 -13.85
CA VAL A 63 9.51 -14.12 -13.62
C VAL A 63 9.19 -14.40 -12.16
N LEU A 64 8.23 -15.28 -11.91
CA LEU A 64 7.88 -15.67 -10.55
C LEU A 64 8.93 -16.62 -9.97
N PRO A 65 9.30 -16.46 -8.67
CA PRO A 65 10.03 -17.48 -7.94
C PRO A 65 9.30 -18.82 -7.96
N ASP A 66 10.05 -19.92 -7.99
CA ASP A 66 9.47 -21.27 -8.09
C ASP A 66 8.62 -21.64 -6.87
N ASP A 67 9.00 -21.14 -5.70
CA ASP A 67 8.36 -21.35 -4.40
C ASP A 67 7.18 -20.40 -4.13
N LEU A 68 6.83 -19.53 -5.08
CA LEU A 68 5.68 -18.63 -4.98
C LEU A 68 4.52 -19.14 -5.86
N ASP A 69 3.35 -19.33 -5.24
CA ASP A 69 2.14 -19.71 -5.97
C ASP A 69 1.52 -18.51 -6.70
N ASP A 70 0.80 -18.82 -7.79
CA ASP A 70 0.27 -17.83 -8.72
C ASP A 70 -0.78 -16.92 -8.04
N LEU A 71 -1.58 -17.44 -7.10
CA LEU A 71 -2.62 -16.69 -6.43
C LEU A 71 -2.04 -15.71 -5.41
N THR A 72 -1.06 -16.14 -4.61
CA THR A 72 -0.33 -15.26 -3.70
C THR A 72 0.42 -14.18 -4.46
N ALA A 73 1.12 -14.53 -5.56
CA ALA A 73 1.79 -13.54 -6.42
C ALA A 73 0.80 -12.50 -6.98
N ALA A 74 -0.32 -12.96 -7.54
CA ALA A 74 -1.37 -12.08 -8.05
C ALA A 74 -1.97 -11.20 -6.95
N ALA A 75 -2.10 -11.71 -5.71
CA ALA A 75 -2.66 -11.00 -4.58
C ALA A 75 -1.69 -9.98 -3.96
N ILE A 76 -0.41 -10.29 -3.86
CA ILE A 76 0.53 -9.50 -3.04
C ILE A 76 1.21 -8.38 -3.82
N ALA A 77 1.44 -8.55 -5.12
CA ALA A 77 2.34 -7.71 -5.88
C ALA A 77 1.97 -6.22 -5.83
N ASN A 78 0.74 -5.85 -6.22
CA ASN A 78 0.32 -4.45 -6.23
C ASN A 78 0.27 -3.81 -4.81
N PRO A 79 -0.43 -4.38 -3.81
CA PRO A 79 -0.49 -3.75 -2.50
C PRO A 79 0.87 -3.75 -1.79
N GLY A 80 1.66 -4.81 -1.92
CA GLY A 80 3.00 -4.90 -1.33
C GLY A 80 4.00 -3.97 -2.01
N MET A 81 3.90 -3.75 -3.33
CA MET A 81 4.75 -2.82 -4.06
C MET A 81 4.61 -1.39 -3.54
N SER A 82 3.38 -0.98 -3.22
CA SER A 82 3.14 0.35 -2.66
C SER A 82 3.95 0.59 -1.38
N SER A 83 4.01 -0.40 -0.50
CA SER A 83 4.78 -0.35 0.74
C SER A 83 6.28 -0.49 0.48
N TRP A 84 6.68 -1.43 -0.39
CA TRP A 84 8.08 -1.71 -0.67
C TRP A 84 8.79 -0.48 -1.23
N VAL A 85 8.25 0.12 -2.30
CA VAL A 85 8.76 1.36 -2.89
C VAL A 85 8.77 2.49 -1.88
N THR A 86 7.73 2.57 -1.03
CA THR A 86 7.66 3.58 0.02
C THR A 86 8.83 3.45 0.99
N TYR A 87 9.13 2.25 1.46
CA TYR A 87 10.23 2.05 2.41
C TYR A 87 11.60 2.14 1.75
N THR A 88 11.81 1.57 0.56
CA THR A 88 13.14 1.48 -0.05
C THR A 88 13.53 2.73 -0.85
N GLU A 89 12.59 3.33 -1.59
CA GLU A 89 12.90 4.45 -2.50
C GLU A 89 12.59 5.81 -1.89
N ARG A 90 11.46 5.92 -1.19
CA ARG A 90 10.94 7.21 -0.71
C ARG A 90 11.41 7.53 0.69
N ALA A 91 11.04 6.70 1.66
CA ALA A 91 11.44 6.84 3.05
C ALA A 91 12.93 6.50 3.22
N ARG A 92 13.46 5.56 2.46
CA ARG A 92 14.79 4.95 2.68
C ARG A 92 14.93 4.50 4.13
N LEU A 93 13.97 3.67 4.55
CA LEU A 93 13.86 3.14 5.90
C LEU A 93 15.20 2.52 6.33
N GLN A 94 15.69 2.95 7.49
CA GLN A 94 16.89 2.40 8.10
C GLN A 94 16.50 1.39 9.20
N PRO A 95 17.30 0.34 9.41
CA PRO A 95 17.11 -0.56 10.53
C PRO A 95 17.09 0.20 11.87
N GLY A 96 16.15 -0.15 12.74
CA GLY A 96 15.95 0.48 14.05
C GLY A 96 15.00 1.68 14.06
N GLU A 97 14.63 2.23 12.90
CA GLU A 97 13.69 3.36 12.83
C GLU A 97 12.26 2.98 13.26
N THR A 98 11.53 3.97 13.77
CA THR A 98 10.12 3.85 14.14
C THR A 98 9.23 4.23 12.95
N VAL A 99 8.32 3.33 12.59
CA VAL A 99 7.36 3.48 11.49
C VAL A 99 5.95 3.62 12.03
N LEU A 100 5.21 4.64 11.58
CA LEU A 100 3.76 4.75 11.78
C LEU A 100 3.04 4.42 10.46
N VAL A 101 2.20 3.39 10.45
CA VAL A 101 1.35 3.00 9.32
C VAL A 101 -0.07 3.48 9.58
N ASN A 102 -0.47 4.55 8.89
CA ASN A 102 -1.82 5.08 8.96
C ASN A 102 -2.74 4.34 7.97
N GLY A 103 -3.75 3.65 8.49
CA GLY A 103 -4.58 2.72 7.70
C GLY A 103 -4.05 1.29 7.62
N ALA A 104 -3.39 0.83 8.67
CA ALA A 104 -2.75 -0.49 8.76
C ALA A 104 -3.71 -1.69 8.66
N THR A 105 -5.01 -1.48 8.87
CA THR A 105 -6.02 -2.57 8.86
C THR A 105 -6.44 -3.02 7.46
N GLY A 106 -6.21 -2.21 6.43
CA GLY A 106 -6.48 -2.56 5.04
C GLY A 106 -5.37 -3.43 4.42
N THR A 107 -5.64 -4.01 3.25
CA THR A 107 -4.72 -4.93 2.55
C THR A 107 -3.29 -4.39 2.43
N SER A 108 -3.09 -3.18 1.88
CA SER A 108 -1.75 -2.58 1.75
C SER A 108 -1.13 -2.22 3.09
N GLY A 109 -1.94 -1.75 4.05
CA GLY A 109 -1.46 -1.41 5.40
C GLY A 109 -0.92 -2.62 6.17
N ARG A 110 -1.60 -3.77 6.06
CA ARG A 110 -1.15 -5.04 6.66
C ARG A 110 0.18 -5.50 6.08
N LEU A 111 0.36 -5.35 4.77
CA LEU A 111 1.64 -5.63 4.12
C LEU A 111 2.71 -4.61 4.52
N ALA A 112 2.36 -3.33 4.67
CA ALA A 112 3.29 -2.30 5.12
C ALA A 112 3.88 -2.62 6.50
N VAL A 113 3.07 -3.11 7.44
CA VAL A 113 3.56 -3.55 8.76
C VAL A 113 4.56 -4.71 8.63
N GLN A 114 4.21 -5.75 7.86
CA GLN A 114 5.06 -6.93 7.68
C GLN A 114 6.38 -6.56 6.97
N ILE A 115 6.31 -5.73 5.92
CA ILE A 115 7.46 -5.28 5.15
C ILE A 115 8.35 -4.37 5.99
N ALA A 116 7.79 -3.44 6.77
CA ALA A 116 8.56 -2.61 7.69
C ALA A 116 9.36 -3.47 8.68
N ARG A 117 8.72 -4.51 9.24
CA ARG A 117 9.40 -5.44 10.16
C ARG A 117 10.51 -6.21 9.44
N HIS A 118 10.25 -6.72 8.24
CA HIS A 118 11.25 -7.42 7.43
C HIS A 118 12.46 -6.53 7.09
N LEU A 119 12.23 -5.25 6.81
CA LEU A 119 13.28 -4.27 6.52
C LEU A 119 13.98 -3.74 7.77
N GLY A 120 13.65 -4.25 8.96
CA GLY A 120 14.38 -3.97 10.20
C GLY A 120 13.84 -2.79 11.01
N ALA A 121 12.60 -2.34 10.79
CA ALA A 121 11.98 -1.34 11.66
C ALA A 121 12.04 -1.78 13.13
N GLY A 122 12.50 -0.87 13.99
CA GLY A 122 12.64 -1.12 15.43
C GLY A 122 11.29 -1.15 16.13
N LYS A 123 10.43 -0.19 15.79
CA LYS A 123 9.07 -0.05 16.32
C LYS A 123 8.07 0.25 15.21
N ILE A 124 6.89 -0.37 15.28
CA ILE A 124 5.81 -0.20 14.31
C ILE A 124 4.52 0.19 15.04
N ILE A 125 3.98 1.35 14.68
CA ILE A 125 2.71 1.88 15.17
C ILE A 125 1.67 1.72 14.07
N ALA A 126 0.57 1.04 14.35
CA ALA A 126 -0.50 0.76 13.38
C ALA A 126 -1.77 1.51 13.75
N THR A 127 -2.43 2.13 12.77
CA THR A 127 -3.74 2.78 12.98
C THR A 127 -4.85 2.11 12.16
N GLY A 128 -6.09 2.19 12.65
CA GLY A 128 -7.25 1.65 11.96
C GLY A 128 -8.56 1.91 12.68
N ARG A 129 -9.69 1.77 11.98
CA ARG A 129 -11.02 1.94 12.58
C ARG A 129 -11.64 0.64 13.10
N ASP A 130 -11.23 -0.49 12.52
CA ASP A 130 -11.71 -1.80 12.91
C ASP A 130 -10.83 -2.35 14.05
N ALA A 131 -11.40 -2.47 15.24
CA ALA A 131 -10.71 -2.93 16.44
C ALA A 131 -10.31 -4.41 16.37
N GLU A 132 -11.06 -5.25 15.66
CA GLU A 132 -10.70 -6.66 15.45
C GLU A 132 -9.51 -6.75 14.49
N ALA A 133 -9.59 -6.06 13.36
CA ALA A 133 -8.49 -5.99 12.41
C ALA A 133 -7.21 -5.38 13.01
N LEU A 134 -7.33 -4.40 13.91
CA LEU A 134 -6.18 -3.83 14.61
C LEU A 134 -5.48 -4.86 15.51
N ARG A 135 -6.25 -5.71 16.21
CA ARG A 135 -5.69 -6.80 17.02
C ARG A 135 -4.94 -7.82 16.14
N GLU A 136 -5.46 -8.12 14.96
CA GLU A 136 -4.77 -9.00 14.00
C GLU A 136 -3.46 -8.38 13.49
N VAL A 137 -3.43 -7.07 13.26
CA VAL A 137 -2.21 -6.37 12.81
C VAL A 137 -1.10 -6.41 13.85
N ALA A 138 -1.42 -6.46 15.15
CA ALA A 138 -0.40 -6.68 16.19
C ALA A 138 0.35 -8.01 15.97
N ALA A 139 -0.36 -9.08 15.61
CA ALA A 139 0.25 -10.37 15.28
C ALA A 139 1.09 -10.36 13.99
N LEU A 140 0.91 -9.34 13.13
CA LEU A 140 1.72 -9.12 11.94
C LEU A 140 3.01 -8.31 12.22
N GLY A 141 3.20 -7.87 13.46
CA GLY A 141 4.44 -7.22 13.91
C GLY A 141 4.28 -5.76 14.37
N ALA A 142 3.06 -5.23 14.49
CA ALA A 142 2.84 -3.92 15.10
C ALA A 142 3.02 -3.97 16.63
N ASP A 143 3.81 -3.04 17.17
CA ASP A 143 4.10 -2.92 18.60
C ASP A 143 3.05 -2.06 19.33
N VAL A 144 2.45 -1.09 18.62
CA VAL A 144 1.42 -0.19 19.14
C VAL A 144 0.27 -0.10 18.16
N THR A 145 -0.96 -0.16 18.65
CA THR A 145 -2.18 0.06 17.85
C THR A 145 -2.94 1.28 18.33
N ILE A 146 -3.36 2.14 17.40
CA ILE A 146 -4.17 3.34 17.67
C ILE A 146 -5.50 3.24 16.92
N PRO A 147 -6.64 3.11 17.63
CA PRO A 147 -7.96 3.20 17.02
C PRO A 147 -8.23 4.59 16.43
N LEU A 148 -8.83 4.66 15.24
CA LEU A 148 -9.23 5.89 14.56
C LEU A 148 -10.72 6.18 14.74
N THR A 149 -11.30 5.77 15.86
CA THR A 149 -12.73 5.93 16.19
C THR A 149 -13.01 7.11 17.11
N GLU A 150 -11.95 7.73 17.64
CA GLU A 150 -12.02 8.86 18.57
C GLU A 150 -12.15 10.19 17.80
N ASP A 151 -12.47 11.26 18.52
CA ASP A 151 -12.46 12.61 17.95
C ASP A 151 -11.04 13.12 17.66
N ALA A 152 -10.95 14.21 16.91
CA ALA A 152 -9.67 14.78 16.47
C ALA A 152 -8.74 15.20 17.63
N ALA A 153 -9.29 15.68 18.75
CA ALA A 153 -8.49 16.15 19.87
C ALA A 153 -7.87 14.97 20.62
N ALA A 154 -8.67 13.94 20.91
CA ALA A 154 -8.18 12.70 21.51
C ALA A 154 -7.15 12.01 20.61
N LEU A 155 -7.42 11.94 19.30
CA LEU A 155 -6.51 11.33 18.34
C LEU A 155 -5.17 12.09 18.24
N GLU A 156 -5.19 13.43 18.27
CA GLU A 156 -3.98 14.25 18.30
C GLU A 156 -3.12 13.93 19.53
N GLU A 157 -3.72 13.81 20.73
CA GLU A 157 -2.99 13.45 21.95
C GLU A 157 -2.34 12.06 21.87
N ARG A 158 -3.07 11.06 21.34
CA ARG A 158 -2.52 9.71 21.14
C ARG A 158 -1.33 9.72 20.18
N PHE A 159 -1.38 10.53 19.13
CA PHE A 159 -0.24 10.69 18.23
C PHE A 159 0.92 11.42 18.91
N LYS A 160 0.66 12.47 19.71
CA LYS A 160 1.71 13.18 20.45
C LYS A 160 2.49 12.25 21.36
N GLU A 161 1.83 11.34 22.06
CA GLU A 161 2.49 10.32 22.89
C GLU A 161 3.50 9.49 22.11
N GLN A 162 3.18 9.14 20.85
CA GLN A 162 4.08 8.37 20.01
C GLN A 162 5.19 9.22 19.40
N PHE A 163 4.87 10.42 18.90
CA PHE A 163 5.87 11.33 18.33
C PHE A 163 6.89 11.80 19.38
N ALA A 164 6.48 11.98 20.64
CA ALA A 164 7.36 12.26 21.78
C ALA A 164 8.37 11.13 22.04
N GLN A 165 8.05 9.88 21.68
CA GLN A 165 8.96 8.74 21.75
C GLN A 165 9.85 8.59 20.50
N GLY A 166 9.59 9.38 19.45
CA GLY A 166 10.30 9.32 18.17
C GLY A 166 9.56 8.46 17.14
N VAL A 167 9.13 9.12 16.05
CA VAL A 167 8.65 8.50 14.80
C VAL A 167 9.50 9.05 13.66
N ASP A 168 10.06 8.18 12.83
CA ASP A 168 10.99 8.55 11.76
C ASP A 168 10.31 8.55 10.39
N VAL A 169 9.37 7.62 10.20
CA VAL A 169 8.65 7.40 8.93
C VAL A 169 7.16 7.25 9.21
N VAL A 170 6.35 7.98 8.46
CA VAL A 170 4.90 7.79 8.40
C VAL A 170 4.54 7.29 7.00
N VAL A 171 3.78 6.20 6.94
CA VAL A 171 3.20 5.68 5.70
C VAL A 171 1.69 5.85 5.78
N ASP A 172 1.14 6.73 4.94
CA ASP A 172 -0.26 7.12 5.01
C ASP A 172 -1.10 6.64 3.81
N TYR A 173 -2.01 5.71 4.09
CA TYR A 173 -2.98 5.18 3.13
C TYR A 173 -4.34 5.89 3.17
N LEU A 174 -4.58 6.76 4.16
CA LEU A 174 -5.91 7.27 4.45
C LEU A 174 -6.10 8.73 4.05
N TRP A 175 -5.10 9.56 4.32
CA TRP A 175 -5.22 11.02 4.32
C TRP A 175 -6.39 11.50 5.22
N GLY A 176 -6.88 12.72 5.01
CA GLY A 176 -8.00 13.29 5.77
C GLY A 176 -7.66 13.56 7.25
N MET A 177 -8.68 13.55 8.12
CA MET A 177 -8.57 13.95 9.53
C MET A 177 -7.42 13.25 10.28
N SER A 178 -7.24 11.94 10.08
CA SER A 178 -6.16 11.20 10.75
C SER A 178 -4.75 11.69 10.35
N ALA A 179 -4.56 12.04 9.07
CA ALA A 179 -3.32 12.61 8.57
C ALA A 179 -3.10 14.04 9.08
N GLU A 180 -4.15 14.84 9.19
CA GLU A 180 -4.07 16.17 9.79
C GLU A 180 -3.65 16.11 11.26
N CYS A 181 -4.31 15.27 12.06
CA CYS A 181 -3.99 15.05 13.48
C CYS A 181 -2.53 14.57 13.67
N LEU A 182 -2.07 13.58 12.90
CA LEU A 182 -0.70 13.07 13.04
C LEU A 182 0.35 14.10 12.62
N LEU A 183 0.08 14.93 11.60
CA LEU A 183 1.01 15.97 11.17
C LEU A 183 1.12 17.07 12.23
N ILE A 184 -0.01 17.51 12.80
CA ILE A 184 -0.04 18.49 13.87
C ILE A 184 0.66 17.94 15.12
N ALA A 185 0.39 16.69 15.50
CA ALA A 185 1.05 16.04 16.62
C ALA A 185 2.57 15.92 16.43
N GLY A 186 3.00 15.48 15.24
CA GLY A 186 4.40 15.37 14.86
C GLY A 186 5.13 16.70 14.92
N ALA A 187 4.51 17.79 14.47
CA ALA A 187 5.13 19.12 14.57
C ALA A 187 5.20 19.64 16.01
N LYS A 188 4.25 19.29 16.88
CA LYS A 188 4.24 19.73 18.28
C LYS A 188 5.21 18.97 19.18
N THR A 189 5.45 17.69 18.89
CA THR A 189 6.13 16.78 19.84
C THR A 189 7.23 15.92 19.23
N GLY A 190 7.41 15.97 17.90
CA GLY A 190 8.53 15.34 17.24
C GLY A 190 9.87 15.89 17.71
N ARG A 191 10.94 15.10 17.56
CA ARG A 191 12.29 15.49 17.96
C ARG A 191 12.75 16.71 17.17
N PRO A 192 13.14 17.83 17.83
CA PRO A 192 13.57 19.04 17.14
C PRO A 192 14.71 18.77 16.15
N GLY A 193 14.60 19.31 14.92
CA GLY A 193 15.61 19.18 13.88
C GLY A 193 15.78 17.79 13.27
N THR A 194 15.02 16.78 13.72
CA THR A 194 15.06 15.43 13.14
C THR A 194 13.95 15.28 12.10
N PRO A 195 14.26 14.91 10.84
CA PRO A 195 13.23 14.76 9.82
C PRO A 195 12.21 13.67 10.16
N ILE A 196 10.94 13.97 9.91
CA ILE A 196 9.85 12.98 9.92
C ILE A 196 9.40 12.83 8.48
N ARG A 197 9.69 11.69 7.87
CA ARG A 197 9.37 11.41 6.47
C ARG A 197 7.94 10.90 6.38
N VAL A 198 7.03 11.72 5.88
CA VAL A 198 5.62 11.37 5.73
C VAL A 198 5.31 11.09 4.27
N ILE A 199 5.02 9.83 3.96
CA ILE A 199 4.76 9.35 2.61
C ILE A 199 3.24 9.18 2.45
N GLN A 200 2.67 10.03 1.60
CA GLN A 200 1.27 9.96 1.19
C GLN A 200 1.12 8.95 0.04
N ILE A 201 0.21 7.99 0.23
CA ILE A 201 -0.06 6.91 -0.73
C ILE A 201 -1.52 6.92 -1.16
N GLY A 202 -2.44 7.05 -0.20
CA GLY A 202 -3.87 6.89 -0.44
C GLY A 202 -4.70 7.95 0.27
N SER A 203 -5.94 8.11 -0.20
CA SER A 203 -6.89 9.15 0.22
C SER A 203 -8.25 8.57 0.59
N VAL A 204 -8.30 7.31 1.04
CA VAL A 204 -9.56 6.58 1.29
C VAL A 204 -10.45 7.26 2.34
N SER A 205 -9.87 8.02 3.26
CA SER A 205 -10.61 8.73 4.31
C SER A 205 -10.85 10.22 3.99
N GLY A 206 -10.29 10.74 2.90
CA GLY A 206 -10.51 12.11 2.44
C GLY A 206 -9.48 12.53 1.40
N ALA A 207 -9.87 13.37 0.45
CA ALA A 207 -8.97 13.87 -0.60
C ALA A 207 -8.13 15.08 -0.14
N THR A 208 -8.52 15.76 0.93
CA THR A 208 -7.92 17.01 1.39
C THR A 208 -7.73 17.02 2.91
N ILE A 209 -6.81 17.88 3.37
CA ILE A 209 -6.63 18.29 4.76
C ILE A 209 -6.48 19.81 4.83
N THR A 210 -6.68 20.39 6.00
CA THR A 210 -6.38 21.80 6.30
C THR A 210 -5.16 21.86 7.21
N LEU A 211 -3.97 22.05 6.63
CA LEU A 211 -2.73 22.05 7.40
C LEU A 211 -2.28 23.47 7.77
N PRO A 212 -2.21 23.84 9.06
CA PRO A 212 -1.65 25.13 9.46
C PRO A 212 -0.18 25.24 9.01
N SER A 213 0.21 26.35 8.38
CA SER A 213 1.58 26.55 7.89
C SER A 213 2.65 26.49 9.00
N ALA A 214 2.24 26.72 10.26
CA ALA A 214 3.09 26.55 11.42
C ALA A 214 3.61 25.11 11.60
N VAL A 215 2.86 24.09 11.15
CA VAL A 215 3.30 22.69 11.20
C VAL A 215 4.62 22.52 10.44
N LEU A 216 4.71 23.06 9.22
CA LEU A 216 5.91 22.97 8.39
C LEU A 216 7.02 23.89 8.88
N ARG A 217 6.69 25.08 9.39
CA ARG A 217 7.71 26.01 9.90
C ARG A 217 8.36 25.54 11.21
N ALA A 218 7.62 24.83 12.06
CA ALA A 218 8.05 24.47 13.41
C ALA A 218 8.71 23.08 13.49
N SER A 219 8.76 22.33 12.39
CA SER A 219 9.24 20.95 12.37
C SER A 219 10.06 20.66 11.11
N ALA A 220 10.79 19.55 11.14
CA ALA A 220 11.50 19.03 9.97
C ALA A 220 10.65 17.98 9.21
N ILE A 221 9.32 18.11 9.21
CA ILE A 221 8.45 17.19 8.48
C ILE A 221 8.71 17.30 6.96
N GLU A 222 8.87 16.16 6.32
CA GLU A 222 8.98 16.03 4.86
C GLU A 222 7.72 15.35 4.32
N LEU A 223 6.92 16.08 3.53
CA LEU A 223 5.74 15.54 2.86
C LEU A 223 6.11 15.04 1.46
N MET A 224 5.90 13.75 1.21
CA MET A 224 6.32 13.08 -0.03
C MET A 224 5.20 12.19 -0.60
N GLY A 225 5.18 11.98 -1.92
CA GLY A 225 4.33 10.96 -2.55
C GLY A 225 5.10 9.69 -2.91
N ALA A 226 4.38 8.58 -3.17
CA ALA A 226 4.92 7.31 -3.66
C ALA A 226 4.19 6.74 -4.90
N GLY A 227 3.40 7.55 -5.60
CA GLY A 227 2.74 7.16 -6.84
C GLY A 227 3.65 7.18 -8.07
N HIS A 228 3.07 6.88 -9.25
CA HIS A 228 3.79 6.77 -10.53
C HIS A 228 4.61 8.02 -10.93
N GLY A 229 4.20 9.22 -10.50
CA GLY A 229 4.97 10.45 -10.76
C GLY A 229 6.17 10.64 -9.83
N ALA A 230 6.22 9.92 -8.71
CA ALA A 230 7.28 10.04 -7.71
C ALA A 230 8.41 9.02 -7.90
N VAL A 231 8.13 7.90 -8.56
CA VAL A 231 9.10 6.81 -8.79
C VAL A 231 8.97 6.32 -10.23
N PRO A 232 10.08 6.24 -10.98
CA PRO A 232 10.10 5.70 -12.34
C PRO A 232 9.60 4.24 -12.42
N LEU A 233 9.02 3.85 -13.55
CA LEU A 233 8.41 2.52 -13.73
C LEU A 233 9.41 1.36 -13.53
N ASP A 234 10.63 1.50 -14.01
CA ASP A 234 11.70 0.50 -13.82
C ASP A 234 12.02 0.27 -12.34
N ARG A 235 11.98 1.33 -11.52
CA ARG A 235 12.16 1.23 -10.07
C ARG A 235 10.96 0.56 -9.40
N HIS A 236 9.73 0.80 -9.88
CA HIS A 236 8.56 0.06 -9.41
C HIS A 236 8.67 -1.43 -9.75
N LEU A 237 9.09 -1.79 -10.97
CA LEU A 237 9.27 -3.18 -11.39
C LEU A 237 10.35 -3.88 -10.56
N ALA A 238 11.49 -3.23 -10.33
CA ALA A 238 12.55 -3.76 -9.47
C ALA A 238 12.05 -3.97 -8.03
N ALA A 239 11.21 -3.07 -7.50
CA ALA A 239 10.61 -3.22 -6.19
C ALA A 239 9.60 -4.38 -6.12
N VAL A 240 8.79 -4.60 -7.17
CA VAL A 240 7.91 -5.78 -7.24
C VAL A 240 8.75 -7.05 -7.29
N GLU A 241 9.80 -7.08 -8.09
CA GLU A 241 10.68 -8.24 -8.19
C GLU A 241 11.32 -8.57 -6.83
N ALA A 242 11.82 -7.57 -6.12
CA ALA A 242 12.37 -7.72 -4.77
C ALA A 242 11.30 -8.20 -3.77
N LEU A 243 10.09 -7.63 -3.82
CA LEU A 243 8.96 -8.06 -3.00
C LEU A 243 8.61 -9.54 -3.25
N LEU A 244 8.46 -9.94 -4.52
CA LEU A 244 8.10 -11.31 -4.89
C LEU A 244 9.13 -12.32 -4.37
N LYS A 245 10.42 -11.99 -4.47
CA LYS A 245 11.52 -12.79 -3.89
C LYS A 245 11.52 -12.82 -2.36
N ALA A 246 10.99 -11.78 -1.71
CA ALA A 246 10.93 -11.69 -0.26
C ALA A 246 9.71 -12.38 0.36
N VAL A 247 8.68 -12.75 -0.43
CA VAL A 247 7.44 -13.34 0.10
C VAL A 247 7.71 -14.56 0.97
N ALA A 248 8.42 -15.57 0.45
CA ALA A 248 8.71 -16.78 1.20
C ALA A 248 9.74 -16.56 2.33
N PRO A 249 10.90 -15.91 2.11
CA PRO A 249 11.89 -15.67 3.18
C PRO A 249 11.37 -14.83 4.34
N ALA A 250 10.51 -13.86 4.07
CA ALA A 250 9.92 -12.98 5.09
C ALA A 250 8.56 -13.49 5.60
N ASN A 251 8.07 -14.63 5.09
CA ASN A 251 6.76 -15.19 5.39
C ASN A 251 5.64 -14.14 5.28
N LEU A 252 5.66 -13.34 4.20
CA LEU A 252 4.68 -12.29 3.97
C LEU A 252 3.32 -12.92 3.67
N LYS A 253 2.31 -12.50 4.43
CA LYS A 253 0.95 -13.02 4.32
C LYS A 253 0.02 -11.97 3.77
N ILE A 254 -0.82 -12.41 2.84
CA ILE A 254 -1.96 -11.64 2.35
C ILE A 254 -3.18 -12.55 2.30
N ALA A 255 -4.30 -12.05 2.80
CA ALA A 255 -5.58 -12.74 2.67
C ALA A 255 -6.20 -12.41 1.30
N PHE A 256 -6.67 -13.44 0.61
CA PHE A 256 -7.34 -13.32 -0.67
C PHE A 256 -8.40 -14.40 -0.85
N HIS A 257 -9.29 -14.18 -1.79
CA HIS A 257 -10.23 -15.19 -2.26
C HIS A 257 -10.16 -15.27 -3.78
N ALA A 258 -10.03 -16.50 -4.29
CA ALA A 258 -10.05 -16.77 -5.73
C ALA A 258 -11.50 -16.79 -6.22
N VAL A 259 -11.77 -16.11 -7.34
CA VAL A 259 -13.10 -16.05 -7.95
C VAL A 259 -12.99 -16.27 -9.45
N PRO A 260 -13.78 -17.18 -10.05
CA PRO A 260 -13.83 -17.32 -11.50
C PRO A 260 -14.14 -15.97 -12.17
N LEU A 261 -13.45 -15.65 -13.26
CA LEU A 261 -13.69 -14.41 -14.00
C LEU A 261 -15.16 -14.31 -14.48
N SER A 262 -15.80 -15.45 -14.75
CA SER A 262 -17.23 -15.55 -15.10
C SER A 262 -18.16 -15.00 -14.01
N ASP A 263 -17.71 -14.94 -12.75
CA ASP A 263 -18.45 -14.37 -11.62
C ASP A 263 -18.11 -12.89 -11.35
N GLY A 264 -17.37 -12.24 -12.27
CA GLY A 264 -16.81 -10.89 -12.15
C GLY A 264 -17.76 -9.84 -11.57
N THR A 265 -18.98 -9.74 -12.10
CA THR A 265 -19.99 -8.75 -11.66
C THR A 265 -20.39 -8.94 -10.20
N ARG A 266 -20.55 -10.19 -9.74
CA ARG A 266 -20.94 -10.48 -8.36
C ARG A 266 -19.80 -10.26 -7.37
N ALA A 267 -18.57 -10.52 -7.80
CA ALA A 267 -17.37 -10.33 -6.99
C ALA A 267 -17.03 -8.84 -6.82
N TRP A 268 -17.30 -8.03 -7.84
CA TRP A 268 -17.03 -6.59 -7.84
C TRP A 268 -17.70 -5.87 -6.65
N ASP A 269 -18.95 -6.25 -6.35
CA ASP A 269 -19.77 -5.68 -5.28
C ASP A 269 -19.45 -6.23 -3.88
N ARG A 270 -18.71 -7.35 -3.79
CA ARG A 270 -18.41 -8.06 -2.53
C ARG A 270 -16.96 -7.90 -2.06
N ASP A 271 -16.10 -7.25 -2.84
CA ASP A 271 -14.69 -7.04 -2.50
C ASP A 271 -14.58 -6.17 -1.22
N ASP A 272 -14.05 -6.76 -0.16
CA ASP A 272 -13.77 -6.10 1.11
C ASP A 272 -12.29 -5.64 1.16
N SER A 273 -11.98 -4.69 2.04
CA SER A 273 -10.60 -4.16 2.16
C SER A 273 -9.62 -5.09 2.86
N ARG A 274 -10.09 -6.24 3.38
CA ARG A 274 -9.32 -7.21 4.18
C ARG A 274 -8.85 -8.40 3.36
N ASN A 275 -9.63 -8.83 2.38
CA ASN A 275 -9.43 -10.00 1.53
C ASN A 275 -9.45 -9.57 0.06
N ARG A 276 -8.30 -9.59 -0.59
CA ARG A 276 -8.23 -9.21 -2.00
C ARG A 276 -8.96 -10.25 -2.85
N THR A 277 -9.92 -9.84 -3.68
CA THR A 277 -10.39 -10.70 -4.78
C THR A 277 -9.27 -10.92 -5.81
N VAL A 278 -8.95 -12.17 -6.11
CA VAL A 278 -8.09 -12.59 -7.23
C VAL A 278 -8.97 -13.29 -8.25
N PHE A 279 -9.07 -12.75 -9.46
CA PHE A 279 -9.80 -13.40 -10.53
C PHE A 279 -8.97 -14.53 -11.14
N VAL A 280 -9.60 -15.68 -11.37
CA VAL A 280 -9.00 -16.84 -12.01
C VAL A 280 -9.75 -17.15 -13.31
N VAL A 281 -9.00 -17.56 -14.33
CA VAL A 281 -9.47 -17.97 -15.66
C VAL A 281 -9.19 -19.43 -15.88
#